data_AF-A0A950TW88-F1
#
_entry.id   AF-A0A950TW88-F1
#
_cell.length_a   1.000
_cell.length_b   1.000
_cell.length_c   1.000
_cell.angle_alpha   90.00
_cell.angle_beta   90.00
_cell.angle_gamma   90.00
#
_symmetry.space_group_name_H-M   'P 1'
#
loop_
_entity.id
_entity.type
_entity.pdbx_description
1 polymer ?
#
loop_
_entity_poly.entity_id
_entity_poly.type
_entity_poly.pdbx_seq_one_letter_code
_entity_poly.pdbx_strand_id
1 'polypeptide(L)'
;MKKTEIDPTFNLPYEENEVRLKGIIYFGIGLVALIVVTFGLMWALLSVLKDYNKENQEPVGPLAMSEKERLPPEPRLQEAPGFGIDTDKGRVNLELSYPASEYKEFRAEWTRIWEDGQKDAKTGAVSVLPIEQAKEKVLASNPKVAPNADPDMLMKSRMYVSQASSGRVASEKRR
;
A
#
# COMPACT_ATOMS: atom_id res chain seq x y z
N MET A 1 -34.75 39.92 58.63
CA MET A 1 -34.74 38.46 58.38
C MET A 1 -34.74 38.24 56.88
N LYS A 2 -33.62 37.80 56.30
CA LYS A 2 -33.49 37.46 54.87
C LYS A 2 -33.56 35.93 54.80
N LYS A 3 -34.58 35.38 54.14
CA LYS A 3 -34.69 33.92 53.96
C LYS A 3 -33.49 33.48 53.12
N THR A 4 -32.67 32.60 53.68
CA THR A 4 -31.66 31.86 52.94
C THR A 4 -32.40 30.84 52.08
N GLU A 5 -32.54 31.13 50.78
CA GLU A 5 -32.98 30.15 49.80
C GLU A 5 -31.88 29.09 49.71
N ILE A 6 -32.21 27.88 50.15
CA ILE A 6 -31.33 26.72 50.05
C ILE A 6 -31.48 26.22 48.62
N ASP A 7 -30.40 26.27 47.86
CA ASP A 7 -30.34 25.81 46.48
C ASP A 7 -30.69 24.30 46.43
N PRO A 8 -31.79 23.89 45.76
CA PRO A 8 -32.30 22.52 45.78
C PRO A 8 -31.36 21.49 45.12
N THR A 9 -30.28 21.96 44.51
CA THR A 9 -29.36 21.17 43.68
C THR A 9 -28.26 20.45 44.49
N PHE A 10 -28.12 20.73 45.79
CA PHE A 10 -27.05 20.16 46.62
C PHE A 10 -27.21 18.66 46.94
N ASN A 11 -28.35 18.03 46.61
CA ASN A 11 -28.69 16.66 47.02
C ASN A 11 -29.04 15.74 45.83
N LEU A 12 -28.40 15.95 44.68
CA LEU A 12 -28.51 15.07 43.50
C LEU A 12 -27.39 14.00 43.52
N PRO A 13 -27.68 12.73 43.18
CA PRO A 13 -26.72 11.62 43.25
C PRO A 13 -25.72 11.56 42.07
N TYR A 14 -25.71 12.56 41.18
CA TYR A 14 -24.78 12.67 40.05
C TYR A 14 -24.27 14.10 39.91
N GLU A 15 -23.03 14.25 39.46
CA GLU A 15 -22.41 15.54 39.18
C GLU A 15 -22.90 16.06 37.81
N GLU A 16 -23.42 17.29 37.75
CA GLU A 16 -23.80 17.91 36.49
C GLU A 16 -22.53 18.33 35.73
N ASN A 17 -22.34 17.77 34.53
CA ASN A 17 -21.23 18.14 33.66
C ASN A 17 -21.53 19.49 32.97
N GLU A 18 -21.26 20.60 33.67
CA GLU A 18 -21.40 21.94 33.11
C GLU A 18 -20.32 22.22 32.05
N VAL A 19 -20.57 21.81 30.82
CA VAL A 19 -19.72 22.17 29.70
C VAL A 19 -19.93 23.66 29.37
N ARG A 20 -18.88 24.47 29.57
CA ARG A 20 -18.88 25.90 29.25
C ARG A 20 -18.84 26.13 27.73
N LEU A 21 -19.98 25.94 27.07
CA LEU A 21 -20.13 26.02 25.61
C LEU A 21 -19.63 27.35 25.03
N LYS A 22 -19.87 28.47 25.73
CA LYS A 22 -19.39 29.80 25.31
C LYS A 22 -17.86 29.84 25.19
N GLY A 23 -17.13 29.23 26.12
CA GLY A 23 -15.66 29.21 26.09
C GLY A 23 -15.12 28.44 24.88
N ILE A 24 -15.75 27.30 24.57
CA ILE A 24 -15.39 26.48 23.42
C ILE A 24 -15.63 27.24 22.11
N ILE A 25 -16.76 27.94 21.98
CA ILE A 25 -17.09 28.72 20.79
C ILE A 25 -16.09 29.86 20.59
N TYR A 26 -15.78 30.65 21.64
CA TYR A 26 -14.79 31.73 21.53
C TYR A 26 -13.39 31.20 21.22
N PHE A 27 -13.01 30.06 21.78
CA PHE A 27 -11.74 29.41 21.45
C PHE A 27 -11.68 29.01 19.97
N GLY A 28 -12.75 28.40 19.44
CA GLY A 28 -12.84 28.05 18.03
C GLY A 28 -12.74 29.26 17.10
N ILE A 29 -13.45 30.35 17.42
CA ILE A 29 -13.37 31.60 16.66
C ILE A 29 -11.96 32.19 16.71
N GLY A 30 -11.34 32.22 17.90
CA GLY A 30 -9.97 32.69 18.07
C GLY A 30 -8.96 31.88 17.25
N LEU A 31 -9.11 30.56 17.23
CA LEU A 31 -8.25 29.68 16.43
C LEU A 31 -8.41 29.95 14.92
N VAL A 32 -9.65 30.10 14.44
CA VAL A 32 -9.92 30.42 13.03
C VAL A 32 -9.34 31.79 12.66
N ALA A 33 -9.51 32.80 13.52
CA ALA A 33 -8.95 34.12 13.30
C ALA A 33 -7.41 34.07 13.23
N LEU A 34 -6.76 33.32 14.13
CA LEU A 34 -5.32 33.13 14.11
C LEU A 34 -4.84 32.49 12.81
N ILE A 35 -5.51 31.42 12.36
CA ILE A 35 -5.20 30.76 11.09
C ILE A 35 -5.25 31.76 9.93
N VAL A 36 -6.34 32.51 9.79
CA VAL A 36 -6.51 33.51 8.73
C VAL A 36 -5.39 34.56 8.76
N VAL A 37 -5.03 35.05 9.94
CA VAL A 37 -3.92 36.01 10.11
C VAL A 37 -2.59 35.40 9.68
N THR A 38 -2.27 34.17 10.12
CA THR A 38 -1.03 33.48 9.75
C THR A 38 -0.94 33.26 8.24
N PHE A 39 -2.02 32.82 7.58
CA PHE A 39 -2.05 32.67 6.13
C PHE A 39 -1.87 34.02 5.41
N GLY A 40 -2.50 35.09 5.90
CA GLY A 40 -2.34 36.44 5.37
C GLY A 40 -0.89 36.95 5.47
N LEU A 41 -0.25 36.74 6.63
CA LEU A 41 1.15 37.09 6.84
C LEU A 41 2.09 36.28 5.93
N MET A 42 1.82 34.99 5.75
CA MET A 42 2.62 34.15 4.85
C MET A 42 2.47 34.56 3.39
N TRP A 43 1.26 34.87 2.96
CA TRP A 43 1.01 35.38 1.63
C TRP A 43 1.71 36.72 1.37
N ALA A 44 1.69 37.63 2.35
CA ALA A 44 2.39 38.91 2.28
C ALA A 44 3.92 38.70 2.19
N LEU A 45 4.49 37.84 3.03
CA LEU A 45 5.93 37.53 3.00
C LEU A 45 6.35 36.95 1.65
N LEU A 46 5.59 35.99 1.12
CA LEU A 46 5.87 35.37 -0.18
C LEU A 46 5.80 36.40 -1.31
N SER A 47 4.89 37.36 -1.24
CA SER A 47 4.77 38.43 -2.21
C SER A 47 6.03 39.31 -2.21
N VAL A 48 6.49 39.74 -1.02
CA VAL A 48 7.73 40.52 -0.87
C VAL A 48 8.94 39.73 -1.39
N LEU A 49 9.06 38.45 -1.04
CA LEU A 49 10.18 37.63 -1.48
C LEU A 49 10.17 37.38 -3.00
N LYS A 50 8.98 37.27 -3.60
CA LYS A 50 8.83 37.15 -5.05
C LYS A 50 9.28 38.42 -5.77
N ASP A 51 8.90 39.58 -5.26
CA ASP A 51 9.32 40.86 -5.83
C ASP A 51 10.83 41.05 -5.69
N TYR A 52 11.39 40.73 -4.53
CA TYR A 52 12.84 40.72 -4.30
C TYR A 52 13.57 39.77 -5.27
N ASN A 53 13.09 38.54 -5.44
CA ASN A 53 13.69 37.59 -6.38
C ASN A 53 13.59 38.06 -7.83
N LYS A 54 12.51 38.75 -8.21
CA LYS A 54 12.36 39.30 -9.56
C LYS A 54 13.35 40.43 -9.83
N GLU A 55 13.60 41.28 -8.83
CA GLU A 55 14.57 42.38 -8.94
C GLU A 55 16.03 41.90 -8.88
N ASN A 56 16.30 40.83 -8.12
CA ASN A 56 17.63 40.25 -7.95
C ASN A 56 17.91 39.03 -8.83
N GLN A 57 17.05 38.74 -9.81
CA GLN A 57 17.39 37.82 -10.89
C GLN A 57 18.46 38.49 -11.75
N GLU A 58 19.73 38.25 -11.40
CA GLU A 58 20.84 38.60 -12.26
C GLU A 58 20.60 38.01 -13.66
N PRO A 59 20.89 38.76 -14.74
CA PRO A 59 20.83 38.18 -16.08
C PRO A 59 21.74 36.96 -16.09
N VAL A 60 21.16 35.80 -16.42
CA VAL A 60 21.84 34.50 -16.49
C VAL A 60 23.16 34.70 -17.23
N GLY A 61 24.26 34.72 -16.48
CA GLY A 61 25.56 35.05 -17.03
C GLY A 61 25.90 34.06 -18.14
N PRO A 62 26.67 34.43 -19.16
CA PRO A 62 27.06 33.52 -20.25
C PRO A 62 27.88 32.29 -19.78
N LEU A 63 28.27 32.25 -18.50
CA LEU A 63 28.94 31.13 -17.82
C LEU A 63 28.00 30.32 -16.90
N ALA A 64 26.72 30.69 -16.80
CA ALA A 64 25.75 29.94 -16.03
C ALA A 64 25.45 28.64 -16.77
N MET A 65 26.06 27.54 -16.30
CA MET A 65 25.84 26.22 -16.86
C MET A 65 24.35 25.86 -16.80
N SER A 66 23.81 25.42 -17.94
CA SER A 66 22.49 24.82 -17.96
C SER A 66 22.45 23.59 -17.04
N GLU A 67 21.28 23.21 -16.53
CA GLU A 67 21.14 22.00 -15.70
C GLU A 67 21.70 20.75 -16.39
N LYS A 68 21.70 20.73 -17.73
CA LYS A 68 22.28 19.67 -18.55
C LYS A 68 23.81 19.68 -18.58
N GLU A 69 24.43 20.85 -18.55
CA GLU A 69 25.90 21.03 -18.51
C GLU A 69 26.47 20.79 -17.11
N ARG A 70 25.65 20.93 -16.06
CA ARG A 70 26.01 20.57 -14.68
C ARG A 70 26.14 19.06 -14.48
N LEU A 71 25.54 18.26 -15.34
CA LEU A 71 25.59 16.80 -15.24
C LEU A 71 26.86 16.28 -15.94
N PRO A 72 27.60 15.35 -15.31
CA PRO A 72 28.73 14.71 -15.98
C PRO A 72 28.26 13.99 -17.27
N PRO A 73 29.11 13.93 -18.30
CA PRO A 73 28.80 13.26 -19.56
C PRO A 73 28.51 11.77 -19.34
N GLU A 74 27.63 11.20 -20.17
CA GLU A 74 27.33 9.76 -20.19
C GLU A 74 28.59 8.95 -20.53
N PRO A 75 28.78 7.72 -20.00
CA PRO A 75 27.83 6.87 -19.28
C PRO A 75 27.83 7.12 -17.76
N ARG A 76 26.64 7.32 -17.20
CA ARG A 76 26.50 7.64 -15.76
C ARG A 76 26.50 6.35 -14.95
N LEU A 77 27.16 6.37 -13.80
CA LEU A 77 27.15 5.26 -12.82
C LEU A 77 25.75 4.98 -12.22
N GLN A 78 24.72 5.78 -12.57
CA GLN A 78 23.32 5.67 -12.11
C GLN A 78 22.35 5.24 -13.22
N GLU A 79 22.83 4.75 -14.37
CA GLU A 79 21.95 4.16 -15.40
C GLU A 79 21.40 2.78 -15.04
N ALA A 80 21.76 2.25 -13.86
CA ALA A 80 21.07 1.07 -13.34
C ALA A 80 19.58 1.38 -13.29
N PRO A 81 18.71 0.58 -13.95
CA PRO A 81 17.28 0.78 -13.87
C PRO A 81 16.91 0.79 -12.40
N GLY A 82 16.30 1.87 -11.92
CA GLY A 82 15.97 1.97 -10.49
C GLY A 82 14.86 1.01 -10.11
N PHE A 83 14.26 1.25 -8.94
CA PHE A 83 13.31 0.32 -8.33
C PHE A 83 12.12 0.05 -9.27
N GLY A 84 11.94 -1.21 -9.67
CA GLY A 84 10.92 -1.61 -10.63
C GLY A 84 10.85 -3.13 -10.82
N ILE A 85 9.71 -3.60 -11.33
CA ILE A 85 9.46 -5.03 -11.60
C ILE A 85 9.50 -5.26 -13.11
N ASP A 86 10.14 -6.35 -13.54
CA ASP A 86 10.06 -6.84 -14.91
C ASP A 86 8.86 -7.78 -15.05
N THR A 87 7.84 -7.34 -15.79
CA THR A 87 6.62 -8.11 -16.11
C THR A 87 6.67 -8.58 -17.57
N ASP A 88 5.83 -9.53 -17.97
CA ASP A 88 5.68 -9.99 -19.36
C ASP A 88 5.45 -8.85 -20.38
N LYS A 89 4.95 -7.68 -19.94
CA LYS A 89 4.69 -6.49 -20.77
C LYS A 89 5.86 -5.49 -20.81
N GLY A 90 6.94 -5.76 -20.09
CA GLY A 90 8.08 -4.86 -19.91
C GLY A 90 8.26 -4.44 -18.44
N ARG A 91 9.27 -3.59 -18.22
CA ARG A 91 9.63 -3.10 -16.88
C ARG A 91 8.68 -1.99 -16.42
N VAL A 92 8.09 -2.18 -15.25
CA VAL A 92 7.27 -1.18 -14.55
C VAL A 92 8.17 -0.43 -13.56
N ASN A 93 8.33 0.89 -13.75
CA ASN A 93 9.10 1.74 -12.84
C ASN A 93 8.26 2.08 -11.58
N LEU A 94 8.86 1.92 -10.39
CA LEU A 94 8.23 2.09 -9.08
C LEU A 94 8.98 3.08 -8.17
N GLU A 95 9.92 3.88 -8.70
CA GLU A 95 10.84 4.73 -7.92
C GLU A 95 10.18 5.85 -7.11
N LEU A 96 8.89 6.15 -7.37
CA LEU A 96 8.10 7.14 -6.63
C LEU A 96 6.72 6.59 -6.23
N SER A 97 6.57 5.27 -6.29
CA SER A 97 5.31 4.59 -5.94
C SER A 97 5.23 4.33 -4.44
N TYR A 98 4.01 4.05 -3.97
CA TYR A 98 3.78 3.68 -2.57
C TYR A 98 4.58 2.41 -2.22
N PRO A 99 5.10 2.26 -0.98
CA PRO A 99 6.01 1.15 -0.63
C PRO A 99 5.49 -0.27 -0.95
N ALA A 100 4.15 -0.45 -0.97
CA ALA A 100 3.52 -1.74 -1.28
C ALA A 100 3.21 -1.95 -2.77
N SER A 101 3.69 -1.09 -3.68
CA SER A 101 3.35 -1.16 -5.11
C SER A 101 3.90 -2.39 -5.78
N GLU A 102 5.09 -2.83 -5.37
CA GLU A 102 5.71 -4.06 -5.87
C GLU A 102 4.78 -5.27 -5.64
N TYR A 103 4.31 -5.43 -4.41
CA TYR A 103 3.39 -6.51 -4.05
C TYR A 103 2.08 -6.45 -4.84
N LYS A 104 1.52 -5.25 -5.05
CA LYS A 104 0.24 -5.12 -5.77
C LYS A 104 0.37 -5.49 -7.24
N GLU A 105 1.43 -5.06 -7.91
CA GLU A 105 1.67 -5.42 -9.32
C GLU A 105 1.89 -6.93 -9.45
N PHE A 106 2.73 -7.51 -8.60
CA PHE A 106 2.96 -8.96 -8.59
C PHE A 106 1.67 -9.74 -8.32
N ARG A 107 0.85 -9.27 -7.37
CA ARG A 107 -0.44 -9.90 -7.04
C ARG A 107 -1.43 -9.81 -8.20
N ALA A 108 -1.46 -8.69 -8.92
CA ALA A 108 -2.30 -8.51 -10.08
C ALA A 108 -1.89 -9.48 -11.22
N GLU A 109 -0.60 -9.58 -11.50
CA GLU A 109 -0.05 -10.52 -12.48
C GLU A 109 -0.38 -11.97 -12.13
N TRP A 110 -0.18 -12.36 -10.86
CA TRP A 110 -0.56 -13.68 -10.37
C TRP A 110 -2.04 -13.99 -10.53
N THR A 111 -2.89 -13.02 -10.20
CA THR A 111 -4.35 -13.20 -10.30
C THR A 111 -4.75 -13.40 -11.76
N ARG A 112 -4.14 -12.64 -12.67
CA ARG A 112 -4.35 -12.80 -14.11
C ARG A 112 -3.90 -14.17 -14.61
N ILE A 113 -2.70 -14.62 -14.22
CA ILE A 113 -2.20 -15.97 -14.59
C ILE A 113 -3.12 -17.05 -14.02
N TRP A 114 -3.68 -16.85 -12.83
CA TRP A 114 -4.58 -17.80 -12.21
C TRP A 114 -5.92 -17.91 -12.95
N GLU A 115 -6.47 -16.79 -13.41
CA GLU A 115 -7.76 -16.72 -14.11
C GLU A 115 -7.65 -17.16 -15.58
N ASP A 116 -6.65 -16.63 -16.30
CA ASP A 116 -6.52 -16.82 -17.75
C ASP A 116 -5.60 -18.01 -18.11
N GLY A 117 -4.72 -18.42 -17.20
CA GLY A 117 -3.60 -19.29 -17.49
C GLY A 117 -2.43 -18.57 -18.17
N GLN A 118 -1.34 -19.30 -18.42
CA GLN A 118 -0.17 -18.80 -19.11
C GLN A 118 0.30 -19.82 -20.14
N LYS A 119 0.56 -19.33 -21.36
CA LYS A 119 1.15 -20.10 -22.44
C LYS A 119 2.54 -19.54 -22.74
N ASP A 120 3.51 -20.40 -22.97
CA ASP A 120 4.81 -19.99 -23.45
C ASP A 120 4.67 -19.43 -24.87
N ALA A 121 5.10 -18.18 -25.07
CA ALA A 121 5.01 -17.49 -26.34
C ALA A 121 5.82 -18.16 -27.46
N LYS A 122 6.89 -18.89 -27.11
CA LYS A 122 7.78 -19.52 -28.11
C LYS A 122 7.30 -20.90 -28.53
N THR A 123 6.86 -21.71 -27.57
CA THR A 123 6.50 -23.12 -27.80
C THR A 123 5.00 -23.34 -27.94
N GLY A 124 4.17 -22.37 -27.52
CA GLY A 124 2.73 -22.52 -27.41
C GLY A 124 2.29 -23.51 -26.34
N ALA A 125 3.24 -24.05 -25.56
CA ALA A 125 2.95 -24.96 -24.46
C ALA A 125 2.20 -24.23 -23.35
N VAL A 126 1.21 -24.91 -22.75
CA VAL A 126 0.48 -24.38 -21.60
C VAL A 126 1.32 -24.59 -20.35
N SER A 127 1.94 -23.53 -19.85
CA SER A 127 2.73 -23.56 -18.62
C SER A 127 1.84 -23.55 -17.37
N VAL A 128 0.76 -22.77 -17.42
CA VAL A 128 -0.22 -22.66 -16.33
C VAL A 128 -1.63 -22.77 -16.91
N LEU A 129 -2.47 -23.60 -16.31
CA LEU A 129 -3.85 -23.84 -16.74
C LEU A 129 -4.80 -23.54 -15.57
N PRO A 130 -5.89 -22.78 -15.77
CA PRO A 130 -6.90 -22.55 -14.74
C PRO A 130 -7.47 -23.87 -14.23
N ILE A 131 -7.77 -23.92 -12.93
CA ILE A 131 -8.06 -25.19 -12.25
C ILE A 131 -9.28 -25.92 -12.81
N GLU A 132 -10.30 -25.20 -13.26
CA GLU A 132 -11.49 -25.81 -13.86
C GLU A 132 -11.17 -26.44 -15.22
N GLN A 133 -10.42 -25.74 -16.08
CA GLN A 133 -9.95 -26.30 -17.34
C GLN A 133 -9.00 -27.49 -17.12
N ALA A 134 -8.19 -27.45 -16.06
CA ALA A 134 -7.32 -28.56 -15.68
C ALA A 134 -8.12 -29.80 -15.29
N LYS A 135 -9.18 -29.64 -14.47
CA LYS A 135 -10.08 -30.75 -14.12
C LYS A 135 -10.71 -31.36 -15.35
N GLU A 136 -11.24 -30.55 -16.26
CA GLU A 136 -11.86 -31.04 -17.51
C GLU A 136 -10.88 -31.85 -18.35
N LYS A 137 -9.65 -31.36 -18.53
CA LYS A 137 -8.61 -32.09 -19.27
C LYS A 137 -8.19 -33.39 -18.58
N VAL A 138 -8.11 -33.39 -17.26
CA VAL A 138 -7.78 -34.60 -16.48
C VAL A 138 -8.91 -35.63 -16.55
N LEU A 139 -10.17 -35.19 -16.51
CA LEU A 139 -11.31 -36.10 -16.68
C LEU A 139 -11.36 -36.66 -18.11
N ALA A 140 -11.09 -35.82 -19.11
CA ALA A 140 -11.03 -36.24 -20.52
C ALA A 140 -9.90 -37.25 -20.79
N SER A 141 -8.76 -37.13 -20.10
CA SER A 141 -7.64 -38.07 -20.27
C SER A 141 -7.86 -39.43 -19.59
N ASN A 142 -8.92 -39.56 -18.78
CA ASN A 142 -9.31 -40.77 -18.05
C ASN A 142 -8.09 -41.54 -17.47
N PRO A 143 -7.33 -40.90 -16.57
CA PRO A 143 -6.08 -41.46 -16.07
C PRO A 143 -6.35 -42.80 -15.39
N LYS A 144 -5.68 -43.85 -15.89
CA LYS A 144 -5.75 -45.18 -15.27
C LYS A 144 -5.03 -45.15 -13.92
N VAL A 145 -5.63 -45.78 -12.93
CA VAL A 145 -4.98 -46.02 -11.63
C VAL A 145 -3.73 -46.86 -11.89
N ALA A 146 -2.60 -46.46 -11.30
CA ALA A 146 -1.36 -47.20 -11.43
C ALA A 146 -1.57 -48.65 -10.93
N PRO A 147 -1.06 -49.68 -11.64
CA PRO A 147 -1.35 -51.08 -11.33
C PRO A 147 -0.86 -51.53 -9.94
N ASN A 148 0.11 -50.81 -9.35
CA ASN A 148 0.66 -51.07 -8.02
C ASN A 148 0.27 -49.98 -7.00
N ALA A 149 -0.87 -49.32 -7.19
CA ALA A 149 -1.33 -48.29 -6.25
C ALA A 149 -1.56 -48.90 -4.86
N ASP A 150 -0.88 -48.34 -3.86
CA ASP A 150 -1.10 -48.69 -2.45
C ASP A 150 -2.57 -48.44 -2.08
N PRO A 151 -3.32 -49.46 -1.62
CA PRO A 151 -4.74 -49.34 -1.30
C PRO A 151 -5.04 -48.23 -0.28
N ASP A 152 -4.06 -47.86 0.55
CA ASP A 152 -4.20 -46.83 1.58
C ASP A 152 -3.73 -45.43 1.13
N MET A 153 -3.31 -45.24 -0.13
CA MET A 153 -2.80 -43.94 -0.61
C MET A 153 -3.81 -42.80 -0.40
N LEU A 154 -5.10 -43.08 -0.62
CA LEU A 154 -6.17 -42.10 -0.45
C LEU A 154 -6.38 -41.70 1.02
N MET A 155 -6.05 -42.60 1.94
CA MET A 155 -6.09 -42.32 3.37
C MET A 155 -4.86 -41.50 3.79
N LYS A 156 -3.67 -41.88 3.31
CA LYS A 156 -2.40 -41.17 3.53
C LYS A 156 -2.41 -39.75 2.98
N SER A 157 -2.97 -39.51 1.80
CA SER A 157 -3.05 -38.17 1.19
C SER A 157 -3.97 -37.21 1.94
N ARG A 158 -4.89 -37.74 2.76
CA ARG A 158 -5.75 -36.95 3.65
C ARG A 158 -5.09 -36.62 5.00
N MET A 159 -3.87 -37.09 5.26
CA MET A 159 -3.19 -36.85 6.52
C MET A 159 -2.20 -35.67 6.44
N TYR A 160 -2.16 -34.84 7.48
CA TYR A 160 -1.10 -33.87 7.69
C TYR A 160 0.14 -34.56 8.24
N VAL A 161 1.30 -34.20 7.67
CA VAL A 161 2.60 -34.63 8.19
C VAL A 161 3.03 -33.60 9.23
N SER A 162 3.05 -34.00 10.50
CA SER A 162 3.51 -33.13 11.59
C SER A 162 5.03 -33.15 11.67
N GLN A 163 5.62 -31.98 11.93
CA GLN A 163 7.05 -31.82 12.19
C GLN A 163 7.40 -31.90 13.69
N ALA A 164 6.43 -32.20 14.55
CA ALA A 164 6.64 -32.26 16.00
C ALA A 164 7.50 -33.44 16.47
N SER A 165 7.87 -34.37 15.59
CA SER A 165 8.72 -35.52 15.91
C SER A 165 9.75 -35.80 14.81
N SER A 166 10.95 -36.19 15.22
CA SER A 166 12.16 -36.40 14.40
C SER A 166 11.95 -37.38 13.22
N GLY A 167 10.99 -38.30 13.33
CA GLY A 167 10.53 -39.11 12.22
C GLY A 167 9.19 -38.59 11.72
N ARG A 168 9.18 -37.82 10.63
CA ARG A 168 7.99 -37.29 9.94
C ARG A 168 6.82 -38.31 9.88
N VAL A 169 5.98 -38.35 10.92
CA VAL A 169 4.83 -39.25 11.01
C VAL A 169 3.55 -38.49 10.69
N ALA A 170 2.70 -39.12 9.89
CA ALA A 170 1.37 -38.62 9.59
C ALA A 170 0.54 -38.61 10.89
N SER A 171 0.12 -37.43 11.34
CA SER A 171 -0.44 -37.27 12.69
C SER A 171 -1.94 -37.02 12.71
N GLU A 172 -2.49 -36.33 11.70
CA GLU A 172 -3.85 -35.84 11.76
C GLU A 172 -4.56 -35.94 10.41
N LYS A 173 -5.81 -36.40 10.41
CA LYS A 173 -6.64 -36.54 9.20
C LYS A 173 -7.39 -35.23 8.94
N ARG A 174 -7.28 -34.69 7.73
CA ARG A 174 -8.07 -33.56 7.24
C ARG A 174 -9.55 -33.93 7.29
N ARG A 175 -10.30 -33.23 8.16
CA ARG A 175 -11.77 -33.32 8.25
C ARG A 175 -12.44 -32.81 6.99
#